data_AF-X8J963-F1
#
_entry.id   AF-X8J963-F1
#
_cell.length_a   1.000
_cell.length_b   1.000
_cell.length_c   1.000
_cell.angle_alpha   90.00
_cell.angle_beta   90.00
_cell.angle_gamma   90.00
#
_symmetry.space_group_name_H-M   'P 1'
#
loop_
_entity.id
_entity.type
_entity.pdbx_description
1 polymer ?
#
loop_
_entity_poly.entity_id
_entity_poly.type
_entity_poly.pdbx_seq_one_letter_code
_entity_poly.pdbx_strand_id
1 'polypeptide(L)'
;MFFRLPVALLTATLTAQAALLPPIGGLIDQVRLGGEPHTTNSWSYTDCGLPTDGVQIESIKLSPDPPQIGKDLTITARGVVTERIEEGAYADVIVKLGLVKLLHKRFDLCEEARKNNVTVQCPVEPGEYEVVHTVQLPRETPRAKFTVDVKAFTSDEEDLACLVLKADFIGRPWLSL
;
A
#
# COMPACT_ATOMS: atom_id res chain seq x y z
N MET A 1 34.98 93.04 21.95
CA MET A 1 33.65 92.43 21.78
C MET A 1 33.77 90.97 22.22
N PHE A 2 33.12 90.62 23.32
CA PHE A 2 33.17 89.34 24.02
C PHE A 2 32.39 88.25 23.25
N PHE A 3 32.86 86.99 23.19
CA PHE A 3 32.30 85.83 23.92
C PHE A 3 32.97 84.48 23.53
N ARG A 4 33.65 83.89 24.52
CA ARG A 4 33.72 82.47 24.97
C ARG A 4 33.82 81.27 23.99
N LEU A 5 34.90 80.50 24.18
CA LEU A 5 35.05 79.02 24.06
C LEU A 5 33.92 78.22 24.77
N PRO A 6 33.73 76.87 24.65
CA PRO A 6 34.66 75.84 24.10
C PRO A 6 34.02 74.69 23.28
N VAL A 7 34.90 73.90 22.65
CA VAL A 7 34.93 72.42 22.59
C VAL A 7 33.62 71.66 22.87
N ALA A 8 33.10 70.97 21.86
CA ALA A 8 32.31 69.75 22.05
C ALA A 8 32.87 68.65 21.15
N LEU A 9 33.44 67.63 21.80
CA LEU A 9 33.93 66.40 21.19
C LEU A 9 32.78 65.71 20.46
N LEU A 10 32.94 65.48 19.16
CA LEU A 10 32.15 64.47 18.43
C LEU A 10 32.89 63.14 18.57
N THR A 11 32.49 62.38 19.58
CA THR A 11 32.90 61.00 19.78
C THR A 11 32.39 60.14 18.64
N ALA A 12 33.29 59.70 17.76
CA ALA A 12 33.00 58.62 16.82
C ALA A 12 32.94 57.30 17.62
N THR A 13 31.75 56.93 18.09
CA THR A 13 31.51 55.59 18.62
C THR A 13 31.49 54.61 17.45
N LEU A 14 32.59 53.87 17.32
CA LEU A 14 32.68 52.70 16.46
C LEU A 14 31.74 51.65 17.05
N THR A 15 30.49 51.59 16.58
CA THR A 15 29.60 50.48 16.91
C THR A 15 30.16 49.25 16.22
N ALA A 16 30.83 48.40 16.99
CA ALA A 16 31.10 47.04 16.57
C ALA A 16 29.74 46.38 16.30
N GLN A 17 29.38 46.23 15.03
CA GLN A 17 28.35 45.28 14.64
C GLN A 17 28.92 43.89 14.95
N ALA A 18 28.68 43.43 16.18
CA ALA A 18 28.70 42.02 16.48
C ALA A 18 27.63 41.40 15.59
N ALA A 19 28.07 40.84 14.46
CA ALA A 19 27.25 39.95 13.67
C ALA A 19 26.71 38.90 14.63
N LEU A 20 25.38 38.87 14.78
CA LEU A 20 24.66 37.78 15.42
C LEU A 20 24.91 36.54 14.56
N LEU A 21 26.03 35.86 14.81
CA LEU A 21 26.17 34.49 14.36
C LEU A 21 25.19 33.66 15.20
N PRO A 22 24.18 33.03 14.60
CA PRO A 22 23.34 32.11 15.33
C PRO A 22 24.23 31.02 15.95
N PRO A 23 23.88 30.52 17.15
CA PRO A 23 24.64 29.46 17.78
C PRO A 23 24.75 28.27 16.81
N ILE A 24 25.99 27.86 16.54
CA ILE A 24 26.33 26.77 15.60
C ILE A 24 25.66 25.43 16.02
N GLY A 25 25.11 25.35 17.24
CA GLY A 25 24.32 24.23 17.74
C GLY A 25 22.95 24.02 17.07
N GLY A 26 22.48 24.93 16.21
CA GLY A 26 21.19 24.80 15.51
C GLY A 26 21.26 24.26 14.07
N LEU A 27 22.46 24.06 13.49
CA LEU A 27 22.62 23.70 12.07
C LEU A 27 22.71 22.18 11.82
N ILE A 28 22.52 21.35 12.84
CA ILE A 28 22.62 19.87 12.70
C ILE A 28 21.27 19.16 12.57
N ASP A 29 20.14 19.87 12.63
CA ASP A 29 18.80 19.24 12.60
C ASP A 29 18.04 19.45 11.27
N GLN A 30 18.69 20.03 10.25
CA GLN A 30 18.10 20.25 8.91
C GLN A 30 18.76 19.40 7.81
N VAL A 31 19.70 18.52 8.17
CA VAL A 31 20.28 17.51 7.24
C VAL A 31 19.92 16.11 7.72
N ARG A 32 18.63 15.86 7.92
CA ARG A 32 18.06 14.52 7.71
C ARG A 32 17.48 14.45 6.30
N LEU A 33 18.35 14.53 5.29
CA LEU A 33 18.09 13.88 4.00
C LEU A 33 18.29 12.37 4.19
N GLY A 34 17.35 11.80 4.94
CA GLY A 34 17.25 10.38 5.21
C GLY A 34 15.79 10.02 5.15
N GLY A 35 15.16 10.19 3.98
CA GLY A 35 14.00 9.39 3.66
C GLY A 35 14.42 7.93 3.81
N GLU A 36 13.65 7.16 4.58
CA GLU A 36 13.90 5.73 4.72
C GLU A 36 14.07 5.14 3.32
N PRO A 37 15.06 4.24 3.09
CA PRO A 37 15.28 3.66 1.77
C PRO A 37 13.98 3.00 1.31
N HIS A 38 13.29 3.62 0.36
CA HIS A 38 12.13 3.02 -0.26
C HIS A 38 12.65 1.86 -1.11
N THR A 39 12.70 0.66 -0.53
CA THR A 39 12.67 -0.55 -1.32
C THR A 39 11.38 -0.48 -2.11
N THR A 40 11.46 -0.20 -3.41
CA THR A 40 10.29 -0.10 -4.27
C THR A 40 9.71 -1.48 -4.44
N ASN A 41 8.92 -1.90 -3.45
CA ASN A 41 8.00 -2.99 -3.62
C ASN A 41 7.06 -2.60 -4.77
N SER A 42 6.66 -3.56 -5.57
CA SER A 42 5.69 -3.32 -6.63
C SER A 42 4.70 -4.45 -6.69
N TRP A 43 3.55 -4.18 -7.24
CA TRP A 43 2.54 -5.19 -7.45
C TRP A 43 1.75 -4.91 -8.72
N SER A 44 1.12 -5.94 -9.23
CA SER A 44 0.23 -5.87 -10.39
C SER A 44 -0.76 -7.01 -10.30
N TYR A 45 -1.92 -6.87 -10.94
CA TYR A 45 -2.84 -7.97 -11.11
C TYR A 45 -3.28 -8.11 -12.56
N THR A 46 -3.84 -9.27 -12.88
CA THR A 46 -4.46 -9.56 -14.16
C THR A 46 -5.76 -10.28 -13.88
N ASP A 47 -6.87 -9.73 -14.35
CA ASP A 47 -8.11 -10.48 -14.49
C ASP A 47 -7.90 -11.49 -15.63
N CYS A 48 -7.93 -12.77 -15.28
CA CYS A 48 -7.77 -13.89 -16.21
C CYS A 48 -9.09 -14.57 -16.54
N GLY A 49 -10.21 -13.98 -16.11
CA GLY A 49 -11.55 -14.51 -16.30
C GLY A 49 -12.02 -14.36 -17.73
N LEU A 50 -13.13 -15.02 -18.03
CA LEU A 50 -13.85 -14.82 -19.29
C LEU A 50 -14.95 -13.77 -19.08
N PRO A 51 -15.41 -13.10 -20.16
CA PRO A 51 -16.57 -12.21 -20.09
C PRO A 51 -17.87 -12.91 -19.68
N THR A 52 -17.87 -14.25 -19.67
CA THR A 52 -18.97 -15.11 -19.24
C THR A 52 -18.92 -15.47 -17.76
N ASP A 53 -17.82 -15.18 -17.06
CA ASP A 53 -17.68 -15.50 -15.64
C ASP A 53 -18.70 -14.68 -14.82
N GLY A 54 -19.23 -15.31 -13.76
CA GLY A 54 -20.27 -14.72 -12.91
C GLY A 54 -19.87 -13.44 -12.17
N VAL A 55 -18.57 -13.11 -12.11
CA VAL A 55 -18.04 -11.87 -11.54
C VAL A 55 -16.99 -11.26 -12.47
N GLN A 56 -17.21 -9.99 -12.83
CA GLN A 56 -16.31 -9.18 -13.63
C GLN A 56 -15.56 -8.21 -12.73
N ILE A 57 -14.22 -8.27 -12.71
CA ILE A 57 -13.40 -7.45 -11.80
C ILE A 57 -13.13 -6.09 -12.45
N GLU A 58 -13.60 -5.01 -11.83
CA GLU A 58 -13.38 -3.65 -12.35
C GLU A 58 -12.08 -3.05 -11.83
N SER A 59 -11.81 -3.17 -10.53
CA SER A 59 -10.59 -2.62 -9.94
C SER A 59 -10.19 -3.30 -8.65
N ILE A 60 -8.87 -3.35 -8.41
CA ILE A 60 -8.29 -3.74 -7.13
C ILE A 60 -7.35 -2.63 -6.68
N LYS A 61 -7.44 -2.23 -5.42
CA LYS A 61 -6.55 -1.27 -4.78
C LYS A 61 -5.98 -1.87 -3.50
N LEU A 62 -4.71 -1.62 -3.26
CA LEU A 62 -4.00 -2.03 -2.07
C LEU A 62 -3.63 -0.79 -1.25
N SER A 63 -3.69 -0.90 0.07
CA SER A 63 -3.23 0.15 0.98
C SER A 63 -2.49 -0.48 2.17
N PRO A 64 -1.22 -0.10 2.44
CA PRO A 64 -0.44 0.89 1.69
C PRO A 64 -0.05 0.39 0.28
N ASP A 65 0.11 1.34 -0.65
CA ASP A 65 0.60 1.08 -2.02
C ASP A 65 2.00 1.71 -2.19
N PRO A 66 3.06 0.93 -2.44
CA PRO A 66 3.08 -0.53 -2.55
C PRO A 66 2.93 -1.22 -1.19
N PRO A 67 2.46 -2.50 -1.16
CA PRO A 67 2.32 -3.27 0.08
C PRO A 67 3.63 -3.32 0.88
N GLN A 68 3.50 -3.30 2.21
CA GLN A 68 4.65 -3.25 3.13
C GLN A 68 4.65 -4.43 4.09
N ILE A 69 5.75 -5.18 4.08
CA ILE A 69 5.96 -6.31 4.99
C ILE A 69 5.87 -5.82 6.45
N GLY A 70 5.17 -6.58 7.30
CA GLY A 70 5.00 -6.27 8.71
C GLY A 70 3.93 -5.23 9.03
N LYS A 71 3.15 -4.79 8.02
CA LYS A 71 2.02 -3.87 8.18
C LYS A 71 0.72 -4.53 7.75
N ASP A 72 -0.39 -3.96 8.22
CA ASP A 72 -1.70 -4.34 7.73
C ASP A 72 -1.84 -3.88 6.26
N LEU A 73 -2.44 -4.76 5.46
CA LEU A 73 -2.72 -4.55 4.04
C LEU A 73 -4.24 -4.57 3.85
N THR A 74 -4.78 -3.41 3.53
CA THR A 74 -6.19 -3.25 3.14
C THR A 74 -6.33 -3.42 1.64
N ILE A 75 -7.20 -4.33 1.24
CA ILE A 75 -7.55 -4.66 -0.13
C ILE A 75 -8.95 -4.10 -0.38
N THR A 76 -9.10 -3.29 -1.42
CA THR A 76 -10.41 -2.81 -1.89
C THR A 76 -10.62 -3.32 -3.31
N ALA A 77 -11.58 -4.22 -3.49
CA ALA A 77 -11.95 -4.77 -4.79
C ALA A 77 -13.33 -4.28 -5.19
N ARG A 78 -13.49 -3.88 -6.45
CA ARG A 78 -14.78 -3.55 -7.07
C ARG A 78 -15.03 -4.47 -8.25
N GLY A 79 -16.27 -4.89 -8.40
CA GLY A 79 -16.68 -5.76 -9.49
C GLY A 79 -18.18 -5.81 -9.67
N VAL A 80 -18.59 -6.41 -10.79
CA VAL A 80 -19.98 -6.63 -11.16
C VAL A 80 -20.28 -8.11 -11.08
N VAL A 81 -21.28 -8.46 -10.28
CA VAL A 81 -21.85 -9.81 -10.19
C VAL A 81 -22.95 -9.91 -11.25
N THR A 82 -22.81 -10.85 -12.19
CA THR A 82 -23.73 -11.03 -13.33
C THR A 82 -24.77 -12.13 -13.09
N GLU A 83 -24.50 -13.02 -12.15
CA GLU A 83 -25.39 -14.11 -11.73
C GLU A 83 -25.43 -14.26 -10.21
N ARG A 84 -26.50 -14.86 -9.68
CA ARG A 84 -26.68 -15.04 -8.24
C ARG A 84 -25.65 -16.02 -7.69
N ILE A 85 -24.88 -15.60 -6.69
CA ILE A 85 -23.88 -16.45 -6.01
C ILE A 85 -24.55 -17.08 -4.78
N GLU A 86 -24.67 -18.40 -4.79
CA GLU A 86 -25.27 -19.17 -3.71
C GLU A 86 -24.24 -19.71 -2.70
N GLU A 87 -24.75 -20.29 -1.61
CA GLU A 87 -23.92 -20.93 -0.59
C GLU A 87 -23.13 -22.11 -1.19
N GLY A 88 -21.87 -22.29 -0.79
CA GLY A 88 -20.99 -23.32 -1.32
C GLY A 88 -20.14 -22.89 -2.51
N ALA A 89 -20.30 -21.64 -2.99
CA ALA A 89 -19.32 -21.03 -3.88
C ALA A 89 -17.93 -20.96 -3.21
N TYR A 90 -16.87 -21.24 -3.97
CA TYR A 90 -15.53 -21.41 -3.40
C TYR A 90 -14.44 -20.81 -4.29
N ALA A 91 -13.26 -20.56 -3.71
CA ALA A 91 -12.07 -20.16 -4.43
C ALA A 91 -10.89 -21.08 -4.15
N ASP A 92 -10.27 -21.57 -5.22
CA ASP A 92 -8.99 -22.25 -5.19
C ASP A 92 -7.87 -21.23 -5.29
N VAL A 93 -7.09 -21.11 -4.22
CA VAL A 93 -6.00 -20.15 -4.08
C VAL A 93 -4.66 -20.87 -4.05
N ILE A 94 -3.77 -20.48 -4.98
CA ILE A 94 -2.40 -20.96 -5.06
C ILE A 94 -1.45 -19.79 -4.84
N VAL A 95 -0.63 -19.84 -3.80
CA VAL A 95 0.45 -18.87 -3.56
C VAL A 95 1.77 -19.51 -3.95
N LYS A 96 2.51 -18.84 -4.83
CA LYS A 96 3.83 -19.24 -5.30
C LYS A 96 4.89 -18.24 -4.86
N LEU A 97 6.06 -18.75 -4.53
CA LEU A 97 7.29 -17.98 -4.42
C LEU A 97 8.21 -18.44 -5.55
N GLY A 98 8.40 -17.58 -6.55
CA GLY A 98 9.01 -17.99 -7.82
C GLY A 98 8.22 -19.14 -8.47
N LEU A 99 8.85 -20.32 -8.59
CA LEU A 99 8.25 -21.51 -9.20
C LEU A 99 7.68 -22.51 -8.18
N VAL A 100 7.88 -22.29 -6.87
CA VAL A 100 7.47 -23.21 -5.82
C VAL A 100 6.10 -22.79 -5.26
N LYS A 101 5.17 -23.74 -5.13
CA LYS A 101 3.87 -23.51 -4.50
C LYS A 101 4.03 -23.56 -2.97
N LEU A 102 3.80 -22.44 -2.29
CA LEU A 102 3.81 -22.34 -0.84
C LEU A 102 2.44 -22.67 -0.23
N LEU A 103 1.37 -22.29 -0.92
CA LEU A 103 0.00 -22.54 -0.50
C LEU A 103 -0.79 -23.09 -1.68
N HIS A 104 -1.63 -24.06 -1.40
CA HIS A 104 -2.71 -24.49 -2.27
C HIS A 104 -3.88 -24.86 -1.37
N LYS A 105 -4.90 -24.00 -1.34
CA LYS A 105 -6.07 -24.18 -0.47
C LYS A 105 -7.34 -23.74 -1.19
N ARG A 106 -8.41 -24.43 -0.87
CA ARG A 106 -9.78 -24.04 -1.20
C ARG A 106 -10.37 -23.26 -0.04
N PHE A 107 -11.05 -22.17 -0.33
CA PHE A 107 -11.77 -21.35 0.62
C PHE A 107 -13.24 -21.27 0.20
N ASP A 108 -14.16 -21.46 1.15
CA ASP A 108 -15.58 -21.19 0.92
C ASP A 108 -15.80 -19.67 0.98
N LEU A 109 -16.32 -19.09 -0.11
CA LEU A 109 -16.46 -17.64 -0.24
C LEU A 109 -17.44 -17.08 0.80
N CYS A 110 -18.54 -17.78 1.04
CA CYS A 110 -19.62 -17.36 1.94
C CYS A 110 -19.21 -17.53 3.41
N GLU A 111 -18.49 -18.59 3.73
CA GLU A 111 -17.92 -18.80 5.07
C GLU A 111 -16.83 -17.75 5.38
N GLU A 112 -15.92 -17.49 4.44
CA GLU A 112 -14.87 -16.49 4.63
C GLU A 112 -15.44 -15.07 4.71
N ALA A 113 -16.45 -14.72 3.91
CA ALA A 113 -17.13 -13.44 4.00
C ALA A 113 -17.76 -13.21 5.39
N ARG A 114 -18.37 -14.24 5.99
CA ARG A 114 -18.93 -14.19 7.35
C ARG A 114 -17.85 -14.07 8.41
N LYS A 115 -16.80 -14.91 8.35
CA LYS A 115 -15.67 -14.89 9.31
C LYS A 115 -14.98 -13.54 9.36
N ASN A 116 -14.86 -12.88 8.20
CA ASN A 116 -14.16 -11.62 8.05
C ASN A 116 -15.10 -10.40 8.11
N ASN A 117 -16.38 -10.61 8.43
CA ASN A 117 -17.41 -9.58 8.58
C ASN A 117 -17.46 -8.60 7.39
N VAL A 118 -17.35 -9.16 6.17
CA VAL A 118 -17.37 -8.40 4.92
C VAL A 118 -18.80 -7.90 4.65
N THR A 119 -18.96 -6.74 4.01
CA THR A 119 -20.28 -6.16 3.70
C THR A 119 -21.11 -7.03 2.75
N VAL A 120 -20.45 -7.71 1.81
CA VAL A 120 -21.08 -8.62 0.86
C VAL A 120 -21.24 -9.99 1.51
N GLN A 121 -22.46 -10.47 1.61
CA GLN A 121 -22.83 -11.74 2.27
C GLN A 121 -23.66 -12.59 1.31
N CYS A 122 -23.49 -13.91 1.37
CA CYS A 122 -24.29 -14.83 0.57
C CYS A 122 -25.74 -14.94 1.10
N PRO A 123 -26.73 -15.17 0.22
CA PRO A 123 -26.61 -15.18 -1.24
C PRO A 123 -26.36 -13.77 -1.80
N VAL A 124 -25.49 -13.67 -2.81
CA VAL A 124 -25.15 -12.40 -3.48
C VAL A 124 -25.98 -12.28 -4.75
N GLU A 125 -26.79 -11.23 -4.84
CA GLU A 125 -27.59 -10.97 -6.05
C GLU A 125 -26.75 -10.31 -7.16
N PRO A 126 -27.20 -10.32 -8.41
CA PRO A 126 -26.54 -9.54 -9.47
C PRO A 126 -26.50 -8.04 -9.15
N GLY A 127 -25.35 -7.40 -9.38
CA GLY A 127 -25.15 -5.99 -9.09
C GLY A 127 -23.68 -5.57 -8.97
N GLU A 128 -23.46 -4.28 -8.69
CA GLU A 128 -22.13 -3.73 -8.42
C GLU A 128 -21.79 -3.84 -6.93
N TYR A 129 -20.59 -4.31 -6.62
CA TYR A 129 -20.13 -4.51 -5.26
C TYR A 129 -18.74 -3.93 -5.02
N GLU A 130 -18.54 -3.41 -3.82
CA GLU A 130 -17.22 -3.10 -3.27
C GLU A 130 -16.97 -3.97 -2.04
N VAL A 131 -15.83 -4.66 -2.05
CA VAL A 131 -15.35 -5.46 -0.92
C VAL A 131 -14.10 -4.81 -0.37
N VAL A 132 -14.10 -4.56 0.94
CA VAL A 132 -12.93 -4.08 1.68
C VAL A 132 -12.52 -5.14 2.69
N HIS A 133 -11.28 -5.59 2.64
CA HIS A 133 -10.75 -6.58 3.56
C HIS A 133 -9.32 -6.24 3.97
N THR A 134 -9.02 -6.34 5.27
CA THR A 134 -7.69 -6.06 5.81
C THR A 134 -7.06 -7.36 6.28
N VAL A 135 -5.89 -7.67 5.74
CA VAL A 135 -5.05 -8.80 6.14
C VAL A 135 -3.75 -8.31 6.74
N GLN A 136 -3.16 -9.07 7.65
CA GLN A 136 -1.84 -8.74 8.17
C GLN A 136 -0.76 -9.39 7.31
N LEU A 137 0.18 -8.60 6.78
CA LEU A 137 1.35 -9.12 6.10
C LEU A 137 2.46 -9.38 7.12
N PRO A 138 2.77 -10.64 7.48
CA PRO A 138 3.66 -10.94 8.61
C PRO A 138 5.09 -10.42 8.39
N ARG A 139 5.81 -10.15 9.48
CA ARG A 139 7.20 -9.66 9.43
C ARG A 139 8.19 -10.69 8.88
N GLU A 140 7.82 -11.96 8.98
CA GLU A 140 8.58 -13.12 8.53
C GLU A 140 8.40 -13.38 7.02
N THR A 141 7.58 -12.58 6.33
CA THR A 141 7.39 -12.68 4.87
C THR A 141 8.74 -12.51 4.17
N PRO A 142 9.22 -13.51 3.41
CA PRO A 142 10.53 -13.42 2.77
C PRO A 142 10.54 -12.37 1.67
N ARG A 143 11.69 -11.72 1.48
CA ARG A 143 11.94 -10.78 0.38
C ARG A 143 12.07 -11.55 -0.94
N ALA A 144 10.94 -11.74 -1.61
CA ALA A 144 10.86 -12.51 -2.84
C ALA A 144 9.74 -12.00 -3.75
N LYS A 145 9.63 -12.62 -4.92
CA LYS A 145 8.50 -12.44 -5.82
C LYS A 145 7.44 -13.49 -5.52
N PHE A 146 6.23 -13.01 -5.25
CA PHE A 146 5.07 -13.83 -5.03
C PHE A 146 4.14 -13.76 -6.24
N THR A 147 3.47 -14.88 -6.51
CA THR A 147 2.35 -14.95 -7.43
C THR A 147 1.19 -15.63 -6.73
N VAL A 148 0.04 -14.98 -6.69
CA VAL A 148 -1.20 -15.51 -6.12
C VAL A 148 -2.15 -15.76 -7.27
N ASP A 149 -2.43 -17.02 -7.54
CA ASP A 149 -3.46 -17.42 -8.49
C ASP A 149 -4.74 -17.71 -7.72
N VAL A 150 -5.84 -17.08 -8.11
CA VAL A 150 -7.16 -17.28 -7.53
C VAL A 150 -8.10 -17.68 -8.66
N LYS A 151 -8.80 -18.80 -8.47
CA LYS A 151 -9.90 -19.23 -9.33
C LYS A 151 -11.11 -19.47 -8.47
N ALA A 152 -12.18 -18.73 -8.72
CA ALA A 152 -13.44 -18.86 -8.01
C ALA A 152 -14.45 -19.61 -8.86
N PHE A 153 -15.30 -20.39 -8.20
CA PHE A 153 -16.34 -21.19 -8.82
C PHE A 153 -17.64 -21.07 -8.04
N THR A 154 -18.76 -21.25 -8.73
CA THR A 154 -20.08 -21.40 -8.11
C THR A 154 -20.18 -22.75 -7.36
N SER A 155 -21.27 -22.96 -6.62
CA SER A 155 -21.58 -24.25 -6.01
C SER A 155 -21.73 -25.39 -7.02
N ASP A 156 -22.04 -25.05 -8.29
CA ASP A 156 -22.22 -25.98 -9.40
C ASP A 156 -20.94 -26.16 -10.24
N GLU A 157 -19.79 -25.70 -9.74
CA GLU A 157 -18.46 -25.77 -10.38
C GLU A 157 -18.33 -24.92 -11.68
N GLU A 158 -19.20 -23.92 -11.87
CA GLU A 158 -19.09 -22.98 -12.99
C GLU A 158 -18.09 -21.85 -12.67
N ASP A 159 -17.43 -21.30 -13.70
CA ASP A 159 -16.39 -20.28 -13.55
C ASP A 159 -16.99 -18.96 -13.03
N LEU A 160 -16.55 -18.53 -11.85
CA LEU A 160 -17.08 -17.33 -11.18
C LEU A 160 -16.14 -16.12 -11.33
N ALA A 161 -14.82 -16.32 -11.17
CA ALA A 161 -13.82 -15.27 -11.36
C ALA A 161 -12.41 -15.87 -11.47
N CYS A 162 -11.50 -15.15 -12.13
CA CYS A 162 -10.08 -15.52 -12.17
C CYS A 162 -9.19 -14.31 -11.96
N LEU A 163 -8.24 -14.43 -11.03
CA LEU A 163 -7.28 -13.37 -10.72
C LEU A 163 -5.87 -13.91 -10.56
N VAL A 164 -4.90 -13.27 -11.21
CA VAL A 164 -3.47 -13.48 -10.96
C VAL A 164 -2.86 -12.20 -10.41
N LEU A 165 -2.43 -12.23 -9.14
CA LEU A 165 -1.72 -11.12 -8.49
C LEU A 165 -0.23 -11.43 -8.40
N LYS A 166 0.60 -10.45 -8.70
CA LYS A 166 2.06 -10.51 -8.55
C LYS A 166 2.51 -9.43 -7.60
N ALA A 167 3.32 -9.79 -6.61
CA ALA A 167 3.94 -8.86 -5.67
C ALA A 167 5.46 -9.08 -5.65
N ASP A 168 6.23 -8.01 -5.78
CA ASP A 168 7.69 -8.01 -5.71
C ASP A 168 8.14 -7.32 -4.42
N PHE A 169 8.66 -8.11 -3.48
CA PHE A 169 9.23 -7.63 -2.22
C PHE A 169 10.76 -7.73 -2.16
N ILE A 170 11.43 -7.96 -3.29
CA ILE A 170 12.90 -8.06 -3.30
C ILE A 170 13.52 -6.73 -2.85
N GLY A 171 12.95 -5.61 -3.31
CA GLY A 171 13.48 -4.27 -3.09
C GLY A 171 14.81 -4.09 -3.80
N ARG A 172 14.90 -3.18 -4.77
CA ARG A 172 16.19 -2.85 -5.42
C ARG A 172 16.80 -1.64 -4.73
N PRO A 173 17.84 -1.79 -3.89
CA PRO A 173 18.45 -0.66 -3.18
C PRO A 173 19.21 0.34 -4.07
N TRP A 174 19.32 0.12 -5.39
CA TRP A 174 20.24 0.84 -6.27
C TRP A 174 19.58 1.70 -7.36
N LEU A 175 18.24 1.73 -7.45
CA LEU A 175 17.51 2.46 -8.51
C LEU A 175 16.84 3.77 -8.04
N SER A 176 17.17 4.25 -6.85
CA SER A 176 16.71 5.54 -6.29
C SER A 176 17.80 6.63 -6.37
N LEU A 177 18.60 6.61 -7.44
CA LEU A 177 19.53 7.69 -7.80
C LEU A 177 18.86 8.68 -8.76
#